data_AF-A0A7Y2T964-F1
#
_entry.id   AF-A0A7Y2T964-F1
#
_cell.length_a   1.000
_cell.length_b   1.000
_cell.length_c   1.000
_cell.angle_alpha   90.00
_cell.angle_beta   90.00
_cell.angle_gamma   90.00
#
_symmetry.space_group_name_H-M   'P 1'
#
loop_
_entity.id
_entity.type
_entity.pdbx_description
1 polymer ?
#
loop_
_entity_poly.entity_id
_entity_poly.type
_entity_poly.pdbx_seq_one_letter_code
_entity_poly.pdbx_strand_id
1 'polypeptide(L)'
;MHTQEDALHGGRWLMVNPVDTDQLNHCIESPPTLTSQPSLVVYDNIGAGAGDVIGFVEGAEATAPFDNPTPIDAISLAIFDTLHYVAPTD
;
A
#
# COMPACT_ATOMS: atom_id res chain seq x y z
N MET A 1 1.43 -27.68 -1.65
CA MET A 1 2.67 -26.91 -1.45
C MET A 1 2.40 -25.50 -1.90
N HIS A 2 2.71 -24.51 -1.07
CA HIS A 2 2.70 -23.12 -1.50
C HIS A 2 4.09 -22.86 -2.09
N THR A 3 4.16 -22.75 -3.40
CA THR A 3 5.39 -22.40 -4.12
C THR A 3 5.52 -20.88 -4.08
N GLN A 4 6.66 -20.39 -3.62
CA GLN A 4 6.99 -18.96 -3.60
C GLN A 4 8.49 -18.82 -3.83
N GLU A 5 8.93 -17.61 -4.12
CA GLU A 5 10.36 -17.34 -4.18
C GLU A 5 10.98 -17.29 -2.78
N ASP A 6 12.19 -17.85 -2.64
CA ASP A 6 12.89 -17.99 -1.36
C ASP A 6 13.17 -16.63 -0.70
N ALA A 7 13.50 -15.61 -1.52
CA ALA A 7 13.72 -14.24 -1.05
C ALA A 7 12.47 -13.60 -0.40
N LEU A 8 11.28 -14.15 -0.67
CA LEU A 8 10.00 -13.67 -0.14
C LEU A 8 9.49 -14.53 1.03
N HIS A 9 10.32 -15.43 1.56
CA HIS A 9 9.94 -16.27 2.67
C HIS A 9 9.66 -15.48 3.95
N GLY A 10 8.52 -15.74 4.57
CA GLY A 10 8.01 -14.97 5.70
C GLY A 10 7.46 -13.58 5.33
N GLY A 11 7.42 -13.24 4.04
CA GLY A 11 6.84 -11.99 3.57
C GLY A 11 5.36 -11.85 3.93
N ARG A 12 4.97 -10.64 4.30
CA ARG A 12 3.58 -10.29 4.57
C ARG A 12 3.01 -9.55 3.37
N TRP A 13 1.81 -9.95 2.98
CA TRP A 13 1.12 -9.43 1.81
C TRP A 13 -0.23 -8.87 2.23
N LEU A 14 -0.50 -7.63 1.83
CA LEU A 14 -1.77 -6.96 2.07
C LEU A 14 -2.55 -6.91 0.76
N MET A 15 -3.83 -7.27 0.80
CA MET A 15 -4.75 -6.94 -0.29
C MET A 15 -5.37 -5.59 0.01
N VAL A 16 -5.09 -4.60 -0.83
CA VAL A 16 -5.44 -3.20 -0.55
C VAL A 16 -6.43 -2.66 -1.56
N ASN A 17 -7.34 -1.81 -1.08
CA ASN A 17 -8.27 -1.03 -1.89
C ASN A 17 -7.73 0.41 -2.02
N PRO A 18 -7.41 0.89 -3.24
CA PRO A 18 -6.99 2.28 -3.43
C PRO A 18 -8.07 3.27 -2.96
N VAL A 19 -7.63 4.37 -2.36
CA VAL A 19 -8.52 5.46 -1.92
C VAL A 19 -8.59 6.51 -3.02
N ASP A 20 -9.80 6.79 -3.50
CA ASP A 20 -10.03 7.85 -4.50
C ASP A 20 -9.93 9.24 -3.85
N THR A 21 -9.61 10.24 -4.68
CA THR A 21 -9.35 11.62 -4.27
C THR A 21 -10.46 12.24 -3.41
N ASP A 22 -11.72 11.89 -3.68
CA ASP A 22 -12.90 12.39 -2.97
C ASP A 22 -13.02 11.85 -1.52
N GLN A 23 -12.30 10.77 -1.21
CA GLN A 23 -12.30 10.12 0.10
C GLN A 23 -11.06 10.45 0.95
N LEU A 24 -10.04 11.08 0.37
CA LEU A 24 -8.74 11.34 1.03
C LEU A 24 -8.87 12.06 2.39
N ASN A 25 -9.74 13.06 2.51
CA ASN A 25 -9.89 13.84 3.75
C ASN A 25 -10.69 13.14 4.85
N HIS A 26 -11.23 11.95 4.58
CA HIS A 26 -12.11 11.23 5.50
C HIS A 26 -11.71 9.77 5.71
N CYS A 27 -10.73 9.28 4.94
CA CYS A 27 -10.36 7.86 4.92
C CYS A 27 -9.66 7.40 6.21
N ILE A 28 -9.13 8.32 7.01
CA ILE A 28 -8.54 8.03 8.32
C ILE A 28 -9.63 7.83 9.38
N GLU A 29 -10.62 8.73 9.45
CA GLU A 29 -11.67 8.69 10.47
C GLU A 29 -12.77 7.67 10.15
N SER A 30 -12.95 7.37 8.87
CA SER A 30 -13.99 6.45 8.39
C SER A 30 -13.43 5.55 7.29
N PRO A 31 -13.65 4.22 7.37
CA PRO A 31 -13.17 3.31 6.34
C PRO A 31 -13.67 3.73 4.95
N PRO A 32 -12.79 3.88 3.96
CA PRO A 32 -13.19 4.24 2.61
C PRO A 32 -14.03 3.14 1.97
N THR A 33 -14.87 3.53 1.02
CA THR A 33 -15.64 2.58 0.20
C THR A 33 -14.74 1.87 -0.80
N LEU A 34 -15.16 0.67 -1.22
CA LEU A 34 -14.48 -0.06 -2.29
C LEU A 34 -14.55 0.78 -3.58
N THR A 35 -13.41 1.08 -4.17
CA THR A 35 -13.32 1.88 -5.38
C THR A 35 -13.44 1.00 -6.63
N SER A 36 -13.57 1.63 -7.79
CA SER A 36 -13.51 0.91 -9.08
C SER A 36 -12.08 0.60 -9.53
N GLN A 37 -11.08 1.11 -8.79
CA GLN A 37 -9.68 0.83 -9.04
C GLN A 37 -9.36 -0.64 -8.72
N PRO A 38 -8.40 -1.26 -9.44
CA PRO A 38 -7.95 -2.61 -9.11
C PRO A 38 -7.42 -2.67 -7.69
N SER A 39 -7.79 -3.72 -6.95
CA SER A 39 -7.12 -4.02 -5.68
C SER A 39 -5.68 -4.49 -5.94
N LEU A 40 -4.74 -4.05 -5.12
CA LEU A 40 -3.34 -4.43 -5.24
C LEU A 40 -2.96 -5.46 -4.16
N VAL A 41 -1.96 -6.28 -4.47
CA VAL A 41 -1.25 -7.08 -3.48
C VAL A 41 0.06 -6.37 -3.17
N VAL A 42 0.21 -5.89 -1.94
CA VAL A 42 1.33 -5.04 -1.51
C VAL A 42 2.19 -5.79 -0.50
N TYR A 43 3.50 -5.78 -0.67
CA TYR A 43 4.42 -6.26 0.35
C TYR A 43 4.44 -5.30 1.54
N ASP A 44 4.24 -5.81 2.76
CA ASP A 44 4.32 -5.02 3.99
C ASP A 44 5.50 -5.44 4.86
N ASN A 45 6.30 -4.44 5.22
CA ASN A 45 7.40 -4.58 6.17
C ASN A 45 7.38 -3.50 7.26
N ILE A 46 6.29 -2.73 7.35
CA ILE A 46 6.14 -1.63 8.33
C ILE A 46 5.05 -1.91 9.36
N GLY A 47 4.23 -2.94 9.14
CA GLY A 47 3.31 -3.45 10.16
C GLY A 47 1.83 -3.23 9.86
N ALA A 48 1.45 -2.68 8.69
CA ALA A 48 0.12 -2.14 8.43
C ALA A 48 -1.01 -3.19 8.49
N GLY A 49 -1.94 -3.02 9.43
CA GLY A 49 -3.07 -3.91 9.70
C GLY A 49 -4.29 -3.66 8.81
N ALA A 50 -5.31 -4.50 8.97
CA ALA A 50 -6.60 -4.28 8.32
C ALA A 50 -7.25 -3.01 8.88
N GLY A 51 -7.62 -2.08 7.99
CA GLY A 51 -8.21 -0.79 8.36
C GLY A 51 -7.20 0.37 8.37
N ASP A 52 -5.90 0.08 8.36
CA ASP A 52 -4.88 1.13 8.23
C ASP A 52 -4.92 1.73 6.82
N VAL A 53 -4.82 3.06 6.74
CA VAL A 53 -4.60 3.76 5.46
C VAL A 53 -3.11 3.85 5.23
N ILE A 54 -2.65 3.27 4.11
CA ILE A 54 -1.23 3.20 3.79
C ILE A 54 -0.86 4.06 2.58
N GLY A 55 0.38 4.54 2.58
CA GLY A 55 1.06 4.98 1.37
C GLY A 55 1.79 3.79 0.77
N PHE A 56 1.63 3.57 -0.53
CA PHE A 56 2.34 2.51 -1.26
C PHE A 56 2.99 3.06 -2.53
N VAL A 57 3.99 2.35 -3.01
CA VAL A 57 4.68 2.63 -4.28
C VAL A 57 4.67 1.36 -5.12
N GLU A 58 4.53 1.55 -6.43
CA GLU A 58 4.54 0.49 -7.43
C GLU A 58 5.78 0.53 -8.34
N GLY A 59 6.03 -0.56 -9.06
CA GLY A 59 7.10 -0.70 -10.04
C GLY A 59 8.48 -0.90 -9.42
N ALA A 60 9.52 -0.52 -10.16
CA ALA A 60 10.92 -0.75 -9.76
C ALA A 60 11.29 -0.07 -8.43
N GLU A 61 10.65 1.06 -8.12
CA GLU A 61 10.88 1.81 -6.88
C GLU A 61 10.47 1.00 -5.64
N ALA A 62 9.56 0.01 -5.77
CA ALA A 62 9.22 -0.87 -4.66
C ALA A 62 10.42 -1.69 -4.16
N THR A 63 11.43 -1.89 -5.00
CA THR A 63 12.65 -2.63 -4.66
C THR A 63 13.72 -1.76 -3.99
N ALA A 64 13.58 -0.43 -4.05
CA ALA A 64 14.59 0.51 -3.56
C ALA A 64 14.97 0.33 -2.07
N PRO A 65 14.08 -0.10 -1.16
CA PRO A 65 14.44 -0.31 0.23
C PRO A 65 15.33 -1.54 0.52
N PHE A 66 15.55 -2.43 -0.45
CA PHE A 66 16.27 -3.68 -0.22
C PHE A 66 17.71 -3.62 -0.74
N ASP A 67 18.66 -4.15 0.04
CA ASP A 67 20.08 -4.21 -0.34
C ASP A 67 20.36 -5.18 -1.50
N ASN A 68 19.47 -6.15 -1.71
CA ASN A 68 19.58 -7.16 -2.76
C ASN A 68 18.38 -7.09 -3.70
N PRO A 69 18.52 -7.53 -4.97
CA PRO A 69 17.40 -7.62 -5.90
C PRO A 69 16.27 -8.44 -5.28
N THR A 70 15.16 -7.76 -4.96
CA THR A 70 13.99 -8.35 -4.32
C THR A 70 12.84 -8.29 -5.32
N PRO A 71 12.22 -9.43 -5.68
CA PRO A 71 11.26 -9.48 -6.78
C PRO A 71 9.87 -9.04 -6.32
N ILE A 72 9.73 -7.76 -5.96
CA ILE A 72 8.46 -7.11 -5.65
C ILE A 72 8.27 -5.89 -6.55
N ASP A 73 7.01 -5.59 -6.85
CA ASP A 73 6.59 -4.44 -7.64
C ASP A 73 5.58 -3.56 -6.90
N ALA A 74 5.26 -3.87 -5.64
CA ALA A 74 4.46 -3.01 -4.77
C ALA A 74 4.87 -3.16 -3.29
N ILE A 75 5.08 -2.04 -2.59
CA ILE A 75 5.45 -2.01 -1.16
C ILE A 75 4.72 -0.92 -0.39
N SER A 76 4.35 -1.20 0.86
CA SER A 76 3.84 -0.18 1.78
C SER A 76 5.00 0.60 2.40
N LEU A 77 4.96 1.93 2.33
CA LEU A 77 6.02 2.82 2.81
C LEU A 77 5.61 3.65 4.03
N ALA A 78 4.31 3.88 4.21
CA ALA A 78 3.80 4.67 5.32
C ALA A 78 2.45 4.13 5.80
N ILE A 79 2.19 4.30 7.09
CA ILE A 79 0.86 4.22 7.69
C ILE A 79 0.50 5.65 8.08
N PHE A 80 -0.65 6.14 7.63
CA PHE A 80 -1.04 7.53 7.86
C PHE A 80 -1.85 7.66 9.15
N ASP A 81 -1.38 8.51 10.06
CA ASP A 81 -2.16 8.96 11.23
C ASP A 81 -3.07 10.14 10.90
N THR A 82 -2.71 10.94 9.89
CA THR A 82 -3.46 12.13 9.49
C THR A 82 -3.20 12.41 8.02
N LEU A 83 -4.26 12.75 7.28
CA LEU A 83 -4.20 13.11 5.87
C LEU A 83 -4.98 14.40 5.64
N HIS A 84 -4.37 15.34 4.91
CA HIS A 84 -5.03 16.58 4.50
C HIS A 84 -4.74 16.86 3.03
N TYR A 85 -5.80 16.88 2.24
CA TYR A 85 -5.77 17.09 0.81
C TYR A 85 -6.57 18.35 0.45
N VAL A 86 -5.93 19.24 -0.32
CA VAL A 86 -6.56 20.40 -0.96
C VAL A 86 -6.37 20.23 -2.46
N ALA A 87 -7.47 20.17 -3.20
CA ALA A 87 -7.39 20.09 -4.65
C ALA A 87 -6.69 21.33 -5.22
N PRO A 88 -5.85 21.18 -6.26
CA PRO A 88 -5.28 22.32 -6.96
C PRO A 88 -6.39 23.26 -7.45
N THR A 89 -6.25 24.56 -7.23
CA THR A 89 -7.05 25.57 -7.93
C THR A 89 -6.45 25.80 -9.31
N ASP A 90 -7.30 25.75 -10.34
CA ASP A 90 -6.95 26.13 -11.72
C ASP A 90 -6.34 27.55 -11.82
#